data_AF-A0A060CIP6-F1
#
_entry.id   AF-A0A060CIP6-F1
#
_cell.length_a   1.000
_cell.length_b   1.000
_cell.length_c   1.000
_cell.angle_alpha   90.00
_cell.angle_beta   90.00
_cell.angle_gamma   90.00
#
_symmetry.space_group_name_H-M   'P 1'
#
loop_
_entity.id
_entity.type
_entity.pdbx_description
1 polymer ?
#
loop_
_entity_poly.entity_id
_entity_poly.type
_entity_poly.pdbx_seq_one_letter_code
_entity_poly.pdbx_strand_id
1 'polypeptide(L)'
;SKYWLDFDGIYENSSVWVNGRLVGSQGFGYTPFRLDITNAVKPGENEILIRAENLTPPTDRWYSGAGIYRTVRWIQTSSHYLDERFVRISQTIDPKRMSAHLGVDIEKVVMGESECLVAQLRDSRDEVIAQTVGHGPHLELEARNVHLWNAEHPYLYTLNIAILPHMGSN
;
A
#
# COMPACT_ATOMS: atom_id res chain seq x y z
N SER A 1 -1.31 -12.53 13.10
CA SER A 1 -0.70 -11.34 12.48
C SER A 1 0.14 -11.74 11.30
N LYS A 2 0.37 -10.81 10.37
CA LYS A 2 1.37 -10.93 9.31
C LYS A 2 2.45 -9.87 9.52
N TYR A 3 3.67 -10.18 9.11
CA TYR A 3 4.83 -9.29 9.21
C TYR A 3 5.49 -9.16 7.85
N TRP A 4 5.82 -7.93 7.48
CA TRP A 4 6.41 -7.61 6.19
C TRP A 4 7.60 -6.67 6.34
N LEU A 5 8.59 -6.85 5.48
CA LEU A 5 9.57 -5.80 5.18
C LEU A 5 9.21 -5.19 3.83
N ASP A 6 9.07 -3.88 3.81
CA ASP A 6 8.68 -3.11 2.65
C ASP A 6 9.78 -2.11 2.29
N PHE A 7 10.34 -2.26 1.09
CA PHE A 7 11.49 -1.51 0.62
C PHE A 7 11.06 -0.64 -0.55
N ASP A 8 11.32 0.67 -0.47
CA ASP A 8 11.09 1.59 -1.59
C ASP A 8 12.21 1.56 -2.64
N GLY A 9 13.36 0.96 -2.30
CA GLY A 9 14.49 0.75 -3.21
C GLY A 9 15.79 0.35 -2.52
N ILE A 10 16.50 -0.62 -3.09
CA ILE A 10 17.86 -1.03 -2.72
C ILE A 10 18.66 -1.20 -4.00
N TYR A 11 19.71 -0.40 -4.19
CA TYR A 11 20.50 -0.43 -5.40
C TYR A 11 21.80 -1.24 -5.18
N GLU A 12 22.06 -2.37 -5.82
CA GLU A 12 21.20 -3.19 -6.68
C GLU A 12 21.36 -4.67 -6.28
N ASN A 13 20.69 -5.61 -6.97
CA ASN A 13 20.81 -7.06 -6.77
C ASN A 13 20.77 -7.46 -5.30
N SER A 14 19.70 -7.01 -4.64
CA SER A 14 19.56 -7.14 -3.21
C SER A 14 19.06 -8.53 -2.82
N SER A 15 19.55 -9.05 -1.71
CA SER A 15 19.05 -10.25 -1.04
C SER A 15 18.83 -9.94 0.44
N VAL A 16 17.74 -10.47 1.01
CA VAL A 16 17.33 -10.18 2.39
C VAL A 16 17.17 -11.48 3.17
N TRP A 17 17.77 -11.52 4.36
CA TRP A 17 17.65 -12.61 5.32
C TRP A 17 17.06 -12.10 6.62
N VAL A 18 16.27 -12.94 7.28
CA VAL A 18 15.77 -12.72 8.64
C VAL A 18 16.14 -13.93 9.48
N ASN A 19 16.86 -13.71 10.58
CA ASN A 19 17.38 -14.77 11.46
C ASN A 19 18.10 -15.89 10.69
N GLY A 20 18.97 -15.51 9.74
CA GLY A 20 19.73 -16.45 8.89
C GLY A 20 18.95 -17.11 7.75
N ARG A 21 17.62 -16.93 7.66
CA ARG A 21 16.79 -17.48 6.57
C ARG A 21 16.62 -16.46 5.45
N LEU A 22 16.91 -16.84 4.20
CA LEU A 22 16.62 -16.02 3.02
C LEU A 22 15.10 -15.83 2.88
N VAL A 23 14.64 -14.58 2.87
CA VAL A 23 13.22 -14.23 2.74
C VAL A 23 12.86 -13.67 1.37
N GLY A 24 13.86 -13.23 0.59
CA GLY A 24 13.67 -12.81 -0.79
C GLY A 24 14.83 -12.03 -1.35
N SER A 25 14.70 -11.64 -2.62
CA SER A 25 15.66 -10.81 -3.35
C SER A 25 14.96 -9.89 -4.32
N GLN A 26 15.63 -8.81 -4.71
CA GLN A 26 15.17 -7.91 -5.76
C GLN A 26 16.36 -7.54 -6.65
N GLY A 27 16.24 -7.88 -7.93
CA GLY A 27 17.28 -7.64 -8.93
C GLY A 27 17.45 -6.17 -9.24
N PHE A 28 16.34 -5.46 -9.53
CA PHE A 28 16.39 -4.09 -10.04
C PHE A 28 16.34 -3.03 -8.93
N GLY A 29 17.28 -2.09 -8.95
CA GLY A 29 17.51 -1.19 -7.81
C GLY A 29 16.48 -0.08 -7.56
N TYR A 30 15.60 0.18 -8.53
CA TYR A 30 14.64 1.29 -8.45
C TYR A 30 13.20 0.86 -8.15
N THR A 31 12.90 -0.45 -8.21
CA THR A 31 11.55 -0.98 -8.04
C THR A 31 11.29 -1.33 -6.57
N PRO A 32 10.26 -0.73 -5.93
CA PRO A 32 9.83 -1.12 -4.59
C PRO A 32 9.45 -2.60 -4.51
N PHE A 33 9.69 -3.24 -3.38
CA PHE A 33 9.32 -4.64 -3.16
C PHE A 33 9.00 -4.90 -1.68
N ARG A 34 8.15 -5.91 -1.44
CA ARG A 34 7.71 -6.31 -0.09
C ARG A 34 7.86 -7.81 0.08
N LEU A 35 8.38 -8.22 1.23
CA LEU A 35 8.62 -9.62 1.58
C LEU A 35 7.75 -10.04 2.78
N ASP A 36 7.01 -11.15 2.67
CA ASP A 36 6.34 -11.78 3.84
C ASP A 36 7.42 -12.46 4.69
N ILE A 37 7.66 -11.91 5.88
CA ILE A 37 8.66 -12.45 6.82
C ILE A 37 8.02 -13.18 7.99
N THR A 38 6.70 -13.43 7.95
CA THR A 38 5.92 -14.00 9.06
C THR A 38 6.52 -15.31 9.58
N ASN A 39 7.04 -16.16 8.69
CA ASN A 39 7.60 -17.47 9.04
C ASN A 39 9.11 -17.43 9.38
N ALA A 40 9.73 -16.26 9.41
CA ALA A 40 11.15 -16.07 9.70
C ALA A 40 11.39 -15.31 11.01
N VAL A 41 10.39 -14.56 11.50
CA VAL A 41 10.45 -13.82 12.76
C VAL A 41 10.25 -14.74 13.96
N LYS A 42 10.86 -14.39 15.10
CA LYS A 42 10.73 -15.07 16.39
C LYS A 42 10.38 -14.07 17.50
N PRO A 43 9.84 -14.52 18.65
CA PRO A 43 9.64 -13.65 19.81
C PRO A 43 10.96 -13.03 20.27
N GLY A 44 10.92 -11.75 20.65
CA GLY A 44 12.09 -11.01 21.12
C GLY A 44 12.94 -10.43 19.97
N GLU A 45 14.25 -10.51 20.13
CA GLU A 45 15.20 -9.92 19.18
C GLU A 45 15.25 -10.69 17.85
N ASN A 46 15.26 -9.95 16.75
CA ASN A 46 15.36 -10.48 15.39
C ASN A 46 16.49 -9.78 14.65
N GLU A 47 17.26 -10.55 13.89
CA GLU A 47 18.30 -10.01 13.01
C GLU A 47 17.77 -9.95 11.57
N ILE A 48 17.98 -8.81 10.91
CA ILE A 48 17.72 -8.63 9.49
C ILE A 48 19.06 -8.34 8.82
N LEU A 49 19.47 -9.21 7.90
CA LEU A 49 20.69 -9.03 7.11
C LEU A 49 20.31 -8.74 5.66
N ILE A 50 20.93 -7.72 5.08
CA ILE A 50 20.67 -7.29 3.71
C ILE A 50 22.00 -7.22 2.98
N ARG A 51 22.07 -7.90 1.83
CA ARG A 51 23.18 -7.78 0.88
C ARG A 51 22.71 -6.97 -0.31
N ALA A 52 23.45 -5.93 -0.68
CA ALA A 52 23.25 -5.18 -1.91
C ALA A 52 24.53 -5.33 -2.75
N GLU A 53 24.41 -5.86 -3.97
CA GLU A 53 25.54 -6.14 -4.85
C GLU A 53 25.53 -5.20 -6.05
N ASN A 54 26.56 -4.34 -6.11
CA ASN A 54 26.80 -3.43 -7.22
C ASN A 54 28.24 -3.62 -7.74
N LEU A 55 28.58 -4.86 -8.11
CA LEU A 55 29.98 -5.30 -8.36
C LEU A 55 30.37 -5.38 -9.84
N THR A 56 29.46 -5.12 -10.79
CA THR A 56 29.72 -5.32 -12.24
C THR A 56 29.75 -3.98 -12.99
N PRO A 57 30.93 -3.41 -13.29
CA PRO A 57 31.01 -2.15 -14.04
C PRO A 57 30.82 -2.35 -15.56
N PRO A 58 30.23 -1.38 -16.27
CA PRO A 58 29.41 -0.28 -15.76
C PRO A 58 27.97 -0.78 -15.51
N THR A 59 27.44 -0.58 -14.29
CA THR A 59 26.05 -0.96 -13.98
C THR A 59 25.03 0.00 -14.59
N ASP A 60 25.36 1.29 -14.74
CA ASP A 60 24.44 2.31 -15.28
C ASP A 60 25.16 3.42 -16.08
N ARG A 61 24.40 4.18 -16.89
CA ARG A 61 24.90 5.32 -17.69
C ARG A 61 25.10 6.61 -16.87
N TRP A 62 24.73 6.60 -15.60
CA TRP A 62 24.84 7.71 -14.66
C TRP A 62 25.26 7.17 -13.29
N TYR A 63 25.59 8.07 -12.36
CA TYR A 63 25.83 7.70 -10.97
C TYR A 63 24.54 7.21 -10.31
N SER A 64 24.50 5.93 -9.96
CA SER A 64 23.32 5.28 -9.35
C SER A 64 23.39 5.17 -7.82
N GLY A 65 24.60 5.27 -7.24
CA GLY A 65 24.82 4.99 -5.82
C GLY A 65 24.87 3.48 -5.51
N ALA A 66 24.74 3.12 -4.24
CA ALA A 66 24.68 1.73 -3.79
C ALA A 66 24.03 1.61 -2.40
N GLY A 67 23.43 0.46 -2.12
CA GLY A 67 22.82 0.12 -0.85
C GLY A 67 21.36 0.55 -0.72
N ILE A 68 20.91 0.64 0.53
CA ILE A 68 19.55 1.03 0.91
C ILE A 68 19.47 2.56 0.87
N TYR A 69 18.99 3.11 -0.24
CA TYR A 69 18.94 4.56 -0.46
C TYR A 69 17.53 5.14 -0.29
N ARG A 70 16.52 4.30 -0.06
CA ARG A 70 15.13 4.71 0.24
C ARG A 70 14.61 4.02 1.48
N THR A 71 13.44 4.48 1.93
CA THR A 71 12.79 4.02 3.15
C THR A 71 12.57 2.50 3.16
N VAL A 72 12.81 1.93 4.34
CA VAL A 72 12.43 0.56 4.70
C VAL A 72 11.40 0.65 5.80
N ARG A 73 10.30 -0.08 5.67
CA ARG A 73 9.24 -0.15 6.68
C ARG A 73 9.11 -1.58 7.20
N TRP A 74 8.91 -1.68 8.51
CA TRP A 74 8.34 -2.85 9.14
C TRP A 74 6.83 -2.68 9.18
N ILE A 75 6.09 -3.61 8.57
CA ILE A 75 4.64 -3.57 8.55
C ILE A 75 4.10 -4.79 9.27
N GLN A 76 3.27 -4.54 10.28
CA GLN A 76 2.51 -5.57 10.97
C GLN A 76 1.02 -5.38 10.68
N THR A 77 0.36 -6.46 10.30
CA THR A 77 -1.10 -6.49 10.11
C THR A 77 -1.74 -7.61 10.92
N SER A 78 -3.07 -7.57 11.09
CA SER A 78 -3.87 -8.72 11.51
C SER A 78 -3.83 -9.85 10.47
N SER A 79 -4.43 -10.99 10.80
CA SER A 79 -4.64 -12.09 9.85
C SER A 79 -5.64 -11.74 8.75
N HIS A 80 -6.62 -10.88 9.04
CA HIS A 80 -7.48 -10.24 8.05
C HIS A 80 -6.88 -8.89 7.72
N TYR A 81 -6.56 -8.65 6.46
CA TYR A 81 -5.84 -7.46 6.01
C TYR A 81 -6.09 -7.22 4.53
N LEU A 82 -5.84 -5.99 4.09
CA LEU A 82 -5.72 -5.66 2.67
C LEU A 82 -4.27 -5.21 2.40
N ASP A 83 -3.78 -5.44 1.19
CA ASP A 83 -2.49 -4.92 0.73
C ASP A 83 -2.75 -3.67 -0.10
N GLU A 84 -2.38 -2.51 0.43
CA GLU A 84 -2.67 -1.20 -0.15
C GLU A 84 -2.06 -1.02 -1.53
N ARG A 85 -0.99 -1.77 -1.86
CA ARG A 85 -0.33 -1.75 -3.17
C ARG A 85 -1.17 -2.40 -4.27
N PHE A 86 -2.23 -3.11 -3.89
CA PHE A 86 -3.18 -3.78 -4.77
C PHE A 86 -4.56 -3.13 -4.73
N VAL A 87 -4.63 -1.88 -4.24
CA VAL A 87 -5.81 -1.03 -4.35
C VAL A 87 -5.65 -0.14 -5.57
N ARG A 88 -6.62 -0.18 -6.49
CA ARG A 88 -6.70 0.72 -7.64
C ARG A 88 -7.92 1.61 -7.51
N ILE A 89 -7.74 2.88 -7.79
CA ILE A 89 -8.80 3.89 -7.77
C ILE A 89 -8.97 4.40 -9.19
N SER A 90 -10.19 4.34 -9.69
CA SER A 90 -10.62 4.96 -10.94
C SER A 90 -11.63 6.06 -10.62
N GLN A 91 -11.67 7.10 -11.44
CA GLN A 91 -12.53 8.24 -11.18
C GLN A 91 -13.08 8.86 -12.47
N THR A 92 -14.36 9.24 -12.43
CA THR A 92 -15.01 10.07 -13.45
C THR A 92 -15.51 11.35 -12.79
N ILE A 93 -15.14 12.50 -13.34
CA ILE A 93 -15.50 13.81 -12.78
C ILE A 93 -16.51 14.50 -13.71
N ASP A 94 -17.55 15.09 -13.15
CA ASP A 94 -18.41 16.07 -13.81
C ASP A 94 -18.05 17.48 -13.31
N PRO A 95 -17.27 18.27 -14.09
CA PRO A 95 -16.86 19.61 -13.70
C PRO A 95 -18.01 20.61 -13.64
N LYS A 96 -19.14 20.37 -14.31
CA LYS A 96 -20.30 21.28 -14.26
C LYS A 96 -21.05 21.16 -12.95
N ARG A 97 -21.10 19.95 -12.40
CA ARG A 97 -21.74 19.64 -11.12
C ARG A 97 -20.77 19.61 -9.94
N MET A 98 -19.47 19.72 -10.21
CA MET A 98 -18.40 19.51 -9.23
C MET A 98 -18.60 18.21 -8.45
N SER A 99 -18.85 17.11 -9.17
CA SER A 99 -19.06 15.78 -8.59
C SER A 99 -18.10 14.76 -9.18
N ALA A 100 -17.78 13.73 -8.40
CA ALA A 100 -16.95 12.62 -8.83
C ALA A 100 -17.59 11.28 -8.49
N HIS A 101 -17.52 10.33 -9.42
CA HIS A 101 -17.77 8.91 -9.17
C HIS A 101 -16.41 8.22 -9.07
N LEU A 102 -16.20 7.45 -8.01
CA LEU A 102 -14.98 6.69 -7.75
C LEU A 102 -15.31 5.20 -7.78
N GLY A 103 -14.55 4.44 -8.58
CA GLY A 103 -14.50 2.99 -8.52
C GLY A 103 -13.23 2.53 -7.82
N VAL A 104 -13.35 1.65 -6.83
CA VAL A 104 -12.24 1.17 -6.00
C VAL A 104 -12.15 -0.35 -6.13
N ASP A 105 -11.06 -0.83 -6.73
CA ASP A 105 -10.78 -2.26 -6.89
C ASP A 105 -9.69 -2.70 -5.90
N ILE A 106 -9.97 -3.73 -5.13
CA ILE A 106 -9.09 -4.25 -4.07
C ILE A 106 -8.74 -5.69 -4.42
N GLU A 107 -7.60 -5.88 -5.12
CA GLU A 107 -7.23 -7.21 -5.65
C GLU A 107 -6.73 -8.16 -4.56
N LYS A 108 -6.16 -7.64 -3.46
CA LYS A 108 -5.58 -8.44 -2.38
C LYS A 108 -6.17 -8.04 -1.04
N VAL A 109 -7.20 -8.78 -0.64
CA VAL A 109 -7.89 -8.65 0.65
C VAL A 109 -8.14 -10.03 1.26
N VAL A 110 -7.97 -10.14 2.57
CA VAL A 110 -8.31 -11.30 3.39
C VAL A 110 -9.28 -10.83 4.46
N MET A 111 -10.50 -11.36 4.47
CA MET A 111 -11.55 -11.02 5.42
C MET A 111 -12.22 -12.29 5.96
N GLY A 112 -12.81 -12.18 7.15
CA GLY A 112 -13.74 -13.16 7.70
C GLY A 112 -15.14 -13.04 7.10
N GLU A 113 -15.96 -14.08 7.30
CA GLU A 113 -17.32 -14.15 6.74
C GLU A 113 -18.26 -13.05 7.27
N SER A 114 -18.05 -12.60 8.51
CA SER A 114 -18.85 -11.57 9.16
C SER A 114 -18.21 -10.18 9.08
N GLU A 115 -17.33 -9.93 8.12
CA GLU A 115 -16.68 -8.63 7.91
C GLU A 115 -17.15 -7.97 6.61
N CYS A 116 -17.00 -6.65 6.54
CA CYS A 116 -17.23 -5.84 5.36
C CYS A 116 -16.12 -4.82 5.17
N LEU A 117 -16.04 -4.28 3.95
CA LEU A 117 -15.19 -3.15 3.62
C LEU A 117 -15.99 -1.87 3.77
N VAL A 118 -15.41 -0.90 4.48
CA VAL A 118 -15.92 0.46 4.59
C VAL A 118 -14.91 1.40 3.96
N ALA A 119 -15.32 2.09 2.89
CA ALA A 119 -14.51 3.10 2.23
C ALA A 119 -15.07 4.49 2.51
N GLN A 120 -14.20 5.41 2.95
CA GLN A 120 -14.52 6.80 3.26
C GLN A 120 -13.58 7.73 2.51
N LEU A 121 -14.14 8.58 1.65
CA LEU A 121 -13.41 9.66 1.01
C LEU A 121 -13.41 10.88 1.93
N ARG A 122 -12.23 11.38 2.26
CA ARG A 122 -12.01 12.50 3.16
C ARG A 122 -11.36 13.67 2.46
N ASP A 123 -11.85 14.87 2.76
CA ASP A 123 -11.31 16.11 2.24
C ASP A 123 -9.99 16.51 2.92
N SER A 124 -9.40 17.64 2.52
CA SER A 124 -8.14 18.13 3.11
C SER A 124 -8.22 18.53 4.59
N ARG A 125 -9.43 18.60 5.17
CA ARG A 125 -9.70 18.87 6.58
C ARG A 125 -10.08 17.59 7.35
N ASP A 126 -9.90 16.42 6.73
CA ASP A 126 -10.26 15.10 7.25
C ASP A 126 -11.78 14.87 7.42
N GLU A 127 -12.61 15.70 6.80
CA GLU A 127 -14.08 15.53 6.82
C GLU A 127 -14.50 14.47 5.80
N VAL A 128 -15.36 13.52 6.21
CA VAL A 128 -15.91 12.49 5.32
C VAL A 128 -16.94 13.13 4.38
N ILE A 129 -16.67 13.12 3.09
CA ILE A 129 -17.54 13.70 2.05
C ILE A 129 -18.27 12.67 1.20
N ALA A 130 -17.82 11.41 1.23
CA ALA A 130 -18.50 10.27 0.63
C ALA A 130 -18.11 8.99 1.38
N GLN A 131 -19.04 8.03 1.46
CA GLN A 131 -18.80 6.74 2.08
C GLN A 131 -19.60 5.64 1.38
N THR A 132 -19.05 4.44 1.37
CA THR A 132 -19.76 3.23 0.95
C THR A 132 -19.36 2.04 1.82
N VAL A 133 -20.21 1.01 1.82
CA VAL A 133 -19.95 -0.27 2.48
C VAL A 133 -20.19 -1.37 1.46
N GLY A 134 -19.28 -2.34 1.39
CA GLY A 134 -19.42 -3.48 0.48
C GLY A 134 -18.79 -4.74 1.03
N HIS A 135 -19.23 -5.87 0.50
CA HIS A 135 -18.72 -7.21 0.83
C HIS A 135 -17.79 -7.77 -0.25
N GLY A 136 -17.78 -7.15 -1.43
CA GLY A 136 -16.95 -7.54 -2.56
C GLY A 136 -15.68 -6.70 -2.66
N PRO A 137 -14.72 -7.14 -3.51
CA PRO A 137 -13.46 -6.43 -3.74
C PRO A 137 -13.63 -5.14 -4.56
N HIS A 138 -14.84 -4.84 -5.03
CA HIS A 138 -15.15 -3.64 -5.79
C HIS A 138 -16.13 -2.76 -5.00
N LEU A 139 -15.82 -1.47 -4.86
CA LEU A 139 -16.64 -0.48 -4.18
C LEU A 139 -16.84 0.75 -5.06
N GLU A 140 -18.01 1.37 -4.95
CA GLU A 140 -18.32 2.62 -5.64
C GLU A 140 -18.72 3.72 -4.65
N LEU A 141 -18.24 4.95 -4.90
CA LEU A 141 -18.56 6.14 -4.11
C LEU A 141 -18.94 7.30 -5.03
N GLU A 142 -19.96 8.07 -4.65
CA GLU A 142 -20.29 9.36 -5.28
C GLU A 142 -19.94 10.49 -4.31
N ALA A 143 -19.09 11.42 -4.74
CA ALA A 143 -18.71 12.61 -4.01
C ALA A 143 -19.25 13.86 -4.71
N ARG A 144 -19.75 14.82 -3.92
CA ARG A 144 -20.27 16.11 -4.41
C ARG A 144 -19.43 17.26 -3.86
N ASN A 145 -19.50 18.40 -4.53
CA ASN A 145 -18.72 19.60 -4.21
C ASN A 145 -17.21 19.31 -4.14
N VAL A 146 -16.69 18.53 -5.10
CA VAL A 146 -15.27 18.17 -5.13
C VAL A 146 -14.41 19.35 -5.61
N HIS A 147 -13.18 19.43 -5.12
CA HIS A 147 -12.15 20.35 -5.57
C HIS A 147 -11.24 19.62 -6.57
N LEU A 148 -11.00 20.25 -7.73
CA LEU A 148 -10.12 19.67 -8.74
C LEU A 148 -8.65 19.88 -8.36
N TRP A 149 -7.85 18.84 -8.54
CA TRP A 149 -6.40 18.95 -8.47
C TRP A 149 -5.87 19.61 -9.75
N ASN A 150 -4.94 20.54 -9.60
CA ASN A 150 -4.05 21.02 -10.68
C ASN A 150 -2.70 21.45 -10.08
N ALA A 151 -1.76 21.88 -10.93
CA ALA A 151 -0.41 22.22 -10.50
C ALA A 151 -0.38 23.45 -9.59
N GLU A 152 -1.33 24.38 -9.75
CA GLU A 152 -1.49 25.59 -8.96
C GLU A 152 -2.29 25.36 -7.66
N HIS A 153 -3.21 24.40 -7.70
CA HIS A 153 -4.10 24.00 -6.63
C HIS A 153 -4.06 22.47 -6.45
N PRO A 154 -3.02 21.94 -5.79
CA PRO A 154 -2.82 20.51 -5.64
C PRO A 154 -3.72 19.93 -4.54
N TYR A 155 -5.03 20.12 -4.64
CA TYR A 155 -6.00 19.64 -3.66
C TYR A 155 -6.03 18.11 -3.67
N LEU A 156 -5.78 17.49 -2.51
CA LEU A 156 -5.76 16.04 -2.36
C LEU A 156 -6.88 15.57 -1.44
N TYR A 157 -7.40 14.40 -1.77
CA TYR A 157 -8.32 13.64 -0.94
C TYR A 157 -7.61 12.43 -0.35
N THR A 158 -8.13 11.93 0.77
CA THR A 158 -7.68 10.68 1.38
C THR A 158 -8.81 9.65 1.32
N LEU A 159 -8.58 8.51 0.68
CA LEU A 159 -9.49 7.38 0.71
C LEU A 159 -9.06 6.41 1.82
N ASN A 160 -9.84 6.35 2.90
CA ASN A 160 -9.64 5.37 3.96
C ASN A 160 -10.49 4.13 3.68
N ILE A 161 -9.86 2.95 3.67
CA ILE A 161 -10.55 1.67 3.51
C ILE A 161 -10.25 0.83 4.75
N ALA A 162 -11.30 0.35 5.41
CA ALA A 162 -11.19 -0.46 6.61
C ALA A 162 -11.98 -1.76 6.46
N ILE A 163 -11.44 -2.84 7.02
CA ILE A 163 -12.16 -4.09 7.26
C ILE A 163 -12.82 -3.96 8.63
N LEU A 164 -14.14 -4.03 8.70
CA LEU A 164 -14.92 -3.89 9.93
C LEU A 164 -15.90 -5.07 10.10
N PRO A 165 -16.30 -5.42 11.33
CA PRO A 165 -17.39 -6.35 11.55
C PRO A 165 -18.68 -5.86 10.89
N HIS A 166 -19.39 -6.75 10.21
CA HIS A 166 -20.73 -6.50 9.71
C HIS A 166 -21.69 -6.40 10.91
N MET A 167 -21.96 -5.18 11.33
CA MET A 167 -23.00 -4.89 12.30
C MET A 167 -24.34 -5.08 11.59
N GLY A 168 -24.94 -6.27 11.72
CA GLY A 168 -26.31 -6.49 11.29
C GLY A 168 -27.22 -5.42 11.89
N SER A 169 -28.07 -4.81 11.07
CA SER A 169 -29.19 -4.04 11.57
C SER A 169 -30.06 -4.98 12.40
N ASN A 170 -30.05 -4.81 13.72
CA ASN A 170 -31.12 -5.30 14.58
C ASN A 170 -32.42 -4.59 14.28
#